data_AF-A0A942GMH2-F1
#
_entry.id   AF-A0A942GMH2-F1
#
_cell.length_a   1.000
_cell.length_b   1.000
_cell.length_c   1.000
_cell.angle_alpha   90.00
_cell.angle_beta   90.00
_cell.angle_gamma   90.00
#
_symmetry.space_group_name_H-M   'P 1'
#
loop_
_entity.id
_entity.type
_entity.pdbx_description
1 polymer ?
#
loop_
_entity_poly.entity_id
_entity_poly.type
_entity_poly.pdbx_seq_one_letter_code
_entity_poly.pdbx_strand_id
1 'polypeptide(L)'
;MENHSNMDQVFEKLGELKSFFVFGQKVVPVIQSIIDFMRDVVPLMEYVNNSIQESASKIPKAASQINSVTNATEMATSEILDIVDAMSMDLSKIKNELADLKNGFFNQRVALESYGNQHPNLNGQFEALQSGLSIDELETKVVSLEEIVKKIEGDSNNITLSLQVQDITSQQLASVNHLIQSVQKRLSKLMNDLSKKGPVDVSELEQEDENTRSATFNPDARYEKSPDKQELANELFNTGQKTSQDEIDKLFAK
;
A
#
# COMPACT_ATOMS: atom_id res chain seq x y z
N MET A 1 28.51 -53.92 -80.79
CA MET A 1 28.43 -54.48 -79.42
C MET A 1 28.44 -53.39 -78.32
N GLU A 2 28.55 -52.09 -78.64
CA GLU A 2 28.67 -51.02 -77.63
C GLU A 2 27.34 -50.49 -77.05
N ASN A 3 26.21 -50.65 -77.74
CA ASN A 3 24.91 -50.09 -77.29
C ASN A 3 24.28 -50.79 -76.08
N HIS A 4 24.64 -52.05 -75.78
CA HIS A 4 24.11 -52.75 -74.60
C HIS A 4 24.70 -52.18 -73.29
N SER A 5 25.98 -51.82 -73.30
CA SER A 5 26.67 -51.28 -72.11
C SER A 5 26.15 -49.92 -71.65
N ASN A 6 25.70 -49.07 -72.58
CA ASN A 6 25.13 -47.76 -72.24
C ASN A 6 23.74 -47.89 -71.61
N MET A 7 22.96 -48.89 -72.04
CA MET A 7 21.61 -49.08 -71.50
C MET A 7 21.65 -49.71 -70.10
N ASP A 8 22.61 -50.60 -69.85
CA ASP A 8 22.85 -51.16 -68.52
C ASP A 8 23.28 -50.08 -67.51
N GLN A 9 24.13 -49.13 -67.91
CA GLN A 9 24.49 -47.97 -67.08
C GLN A 9 23.29 -47.04 -66.80
N VAL A 10 22.41 -46.84 -67.78
CA VAL A 10 21.17 -46.08 -67.60
C VAL A 10 20.24 -46.79 -66.61
N PHE A 11 20.10 -48.12 -66.69
CA PHE A 11 19.33 -48.91 -65.74
C PHE A 11 19.92 -48.90 -64.34
N GLU A 12 21.25 -48.93 -64.21
CA GLU A 12 21.96 -48.81 -62.93
C GLU A 12 21.71 -47.43 -62.31
N LYS A 13 21.85 -46.35 -63.09
CA LYS A 13 21.53 -44.98 -62.66
C LYS A 13 20.06 -44.80 -62.28
N LEU A 14 19.13 -45.45 -62.99
CA LEU A 14 17.71 -45.49 -62.63
C LEU A 14 17.45 -46.29 -61.35
N GLY A 15 18.22 -47.35 -61.09
CA GLY A 15 18.20 -48.14 -59.86
C GLY A 15 18.73 -47.35 -58.65
N GLU A 16 19.80 -46.57 -58.84
CA GLU A 16 20.30 -45.62 -57.85
C GLU A 16 19.26 -44.53 -57.54
N LEU A 17 18.63 -43.95 -58.57
CA LEU A 17 17.58 -42.94 -58.41
C LEU A 17 16.34 -43.50 -57.69
N LYS A 18 15.95 -44.74 -58.00
CA LYS A 18 14.87 -45.45 -57.29
C LYS A 18 15.22 -45.69 -55.82
N SER A 19 16.46 -46.08 -55.52
CA SER A 19 16.93 -46.25 -54.13
C SER A 19 16.92 -44.92 -53.37
N PHE A 20 17.28 -43.82 -54.04
CA PHE A 20 17.20 -42.48 -53.48
C PHE A 20 15.75 -42.07 -53.17
N PHE A 21 14.80 -42.38 -54.05
CA PHE A 21 13.37 -42.15 -53.81
C PHE A 21 12.82 -42.99 -52.65
N VAL A 22 13.21 -44.27 -52.54
CA VAL A 22 12.83 -45.16 -51.43
C VAL A 22 13.40 -44.66 -50.11
N PHE A 23 14.63 -44.13 -50.12
CA PHE A 23 15.23 -43.48 -48.97
C PHE A 23 14.49 -42.18 -48.60
N GLY A 24 14.17 -41.34 -49.59
CA GLY A 24 13.35 -40.14 -49.41
C GLY A 24 11.99 -40.44 -48.79
N GLN A 25 11.31 -41.51 -49.23
CA GLN A 25 10.04 -41.98 -48.64
C GLN A 25 10.15 -42.34 -47.15
N LYS A 26 11.34 -42.75 -46.68
CA LYS A 26 11.58 -43.05 -45.26
C LYS A 26 11.98 -41.81 -44.46
N VAL A 27 12.64 -40.83 -45.09
CA VAL A 27 13.10 -39.60 -44.43
C VAL A 27 11.99 -38.56 -44.30
N VAL A 28 11.09 -38.46 -45.28
CA VAL A 28 9.97 -37.51 -45.27
C VAL A 28 9.08 -37.64 -44.00
N PRO A 29 8.67 -38.84 -43.54
CA PRO A 29 7.91 -39.00 -42.30
C PRO A 29 8.66 -38.52 -41.04
N VAL A 30 9.98 -38.68 -41.01
CA VAL A 30 10.83 -38.24 -39.90
C VAL A 30 10.92 -36.72 -39.87
N ILE A 31 11.15 -36.09 -41.03
CA ILE A 31 11.14 -34.63 -41.14
C ILE A 31 9.76 -34.08 -40.78
N GLN A 32 8.67 -34.71 -41.23
CA GLN A 32 7.31 -34.32 -40.86
C GLN A 32 7.12 -34.39 -39.34
N SER A 33 7.57 -35.47 -38.70
CA SER A 33 7.50 -35.62 -37.23
C SER A 33 8.31 -34.54 -36.48
N ILE A 34 9.46 -34.11 -37.03
CA ILE A 34 10.26 -33.02 -36.47
C ILE A 34 9.55 -31.67 -36.65
N ILE A 35 8.93 -31.45 -37.82
CA ILE A 35 8.15 -30.23 -38.09
C ILE A 35 6.95 -30.16 -37.15
N ASP A 36 6.20 -31.26 -37.01
CA ASP A 36 5.05 -31.34 -36.10
C ASP A 36 5.49 -31.14 -34.64
N PHE A 37 6.61 -31.74 -34.23
CA PHE A 37 7.20 -31.50 -32.91
C PHE A 37 7.61 -30.04 -32.70
N MET A 38 8.28 -29.40 -33.67
CA MET A 38 8.62 -27.98 -33.55
C MET A 38 7.38 -27.09 -33.51
N ARG A 39 6.33 -27.45 -34.24
CA ARG A 39 5.05 -26.74 -34.26
C ARG A 39 4.36 -26.76 -32.88
N ASP A 40 4.57 -27.80 -32.09
CA ASP A 40 4.01 -27.92 -30.74
C ASP A 40 4.94 -27.35 -29.65
N VAL A 41 6.25 -27.57 -29.76
CA VAL A 41 7.21 -27.22 -28.69
C VAL A 41 7.63 -25.75 -28.72
N VAL A 42 7.75 -25.14 -29.91
CA VAL A 42 8.15 -23.72 -30.01
C VAL A 42 7.14 -22.80 -29.32
N PRO A 43 5.81 -22.91 -29.57
CA PRO A 43 4.82 -22.09 -28.87
C PRO A 43 4.80 -22.34 -27.36
N LEU A 44 4.97 -23.60 -26.93
CA LEU A 44 5.04 -23.94 -25.51
C LEU A 44 6.23 -23.26 -24.82
N MET A 45 7.41 -23.29 -25.46
CA MET A 45 8.61 -22.61 -24.95
C MET A 45 8.44 -21.09 -24.88
N GLU A 46 7.77 -20.50 -25.87
CA GLU A 46 7.49 -19.06 -25.90
C GLU A 46 6.51 -18.65 -24.78
N TYR A 47 5.47 -19.46 -24.54
CA TYR A 47 4.55 -19.27 -23.42
C TYR A 47 5.22 -19.44 -22.05
N VAL A 48 6.09 -20.44 -21.90
CA VAL A 48 6.90 -20.65 -20.68
C VAL A 48 7.78 -19.42 -20.42
N ASN A 49 8.50 -18.96 -21.45
CA ASN A 49 9.37 -17.81 -21.34
C ASN A 49 8.60 -16.55 -20.92
N ASN A 50 7.46 -16.28 -21.57
CA ASN A 50 6.61 -15.13 -21.23
C ASN A 50 6.05 -15.23 -19.80
N SER A 51 5.58 -16.41 -19.38
CA SER A 51 5.05 -16.63 -18.03
C SER A 51 6.12 -16.49 -16.93
N ILE A 52 7.33 -16.99 -17.18
CA ILE A 52 8.47 -16.83 -16.26
C ILE A 52 8.92 -15.38 -16.22
N GLN A 53 9.05 -14.71 -17.38
CA GLN A 53 9.46 -13.32 -17.46
C GLN A 53 8.49 -12.40 -16.71
N GLU A 54 7.19 -12.65 -16.84
CA GLU A 54 6.18 -11.87 -16.12
C GLU A 54 6.23 -12.13 -14.60
N SER A 55 6.38 -13.39 -14.18
CA SER A 55 6.54 -13.74 -12.76
C SER A 55 7.80 -13.13 -12.16
N ALA A 56 8.91 -13.17 -12.90
CA ALA A 56 10.18 -12.55 -12.53
C ALA A 56 10.07 -11.03 -12.41
N SER A 57 9.11 -10.40 -13.10
CA SER A 57 8.85 -8.96 -12.98
C SER A 57 7.90 -8.61 -11.82
N LYS A 58 6.89 -9.44 -11.55
CA LYS A 58 5.83 -9.18 -10.55
C LYS A 58 6.27 -9.52 -9.12
N ILE A 59 7.04 -10.59 -8.91
CA ILE A 59 7.51 -11.01 -7.58
C ILE A 59 8.37 -9.93 -6.90
N PRO A 60 9.39 -9.33 -7.56
CA PRO A 60 10.17 -8.26 -6.95
C PRO A 60 9.35 -7.02 -6.60
N LYS A 61 8.34 -6.68 -7.42
CA LYS A 61 7.42 -5.57 -7.15
C LYS A 61 6.59 -5.82 -5.90
N ALA A 62 6.03 -7.02 -5.75
CA ALA A 62 5.30 -7.44 -4.56
C ALA A 62 6.20 -7.37 -3.31
N ALA A 63 7.44 -7.86 -3.40
CA ALA A 63 8.40 -7.80 -2.30
C ALA A 63 8.74 -6.34 -1.91
N SER A 64 8.97 -5.47 -2.89
CA SER A 64 9.23 -4.04 -2.65
C SER A 64 8.03 -3.33 -2.02
N GLN A 65 6.80 -3.67 -2.45
CA GLN A 65 5.58 -3.12 -1.86
C GLN A 65 5.38 -3.59 -0.42
N ILE A 66 5.60 -4.87 -0.10
CA ILE A 66 5.57 -5.37 1.29
C ILE A 66 6.58 -4.61 2.15
N ASN A 67 7.81 -4.44 1.66
CA ASN A 67 8.85 -3.74 2.42
C ASN A 67 8.48 -2.27 2.65
N SER A 68 7.85 -1.62 1.66
CA SER A 68 7.33 -0.26 1.79
C SER A 68 6.20 -0.17 2.82
N VAL A 69 5.27 -1.13 2.82
CA VAL A 69 4.22 -1.25 3.85
C VAL A 69 4.84 -1.42 5.23
N THR A 70 5.80 -2.31 5.38
CA THR A 70 6.48 -2.55 6.66
C THR A 70 7.16 -1.29 7.17
N ASN A 71 7.92 -0.59 6.33
CA ASN A 71 8.58 0.66 6.70
C ASN A 71 7.57 1.75 7.08
N ALA A 72 6.49 1.92 6.32
CA ALA A 72 5.45 2.89 6.63
C ALA A 72 4.74 2.56 7.96
N THR A 73 4.51 1.29 8.23
CA THR A 73 3.93 0.82 9.50
C THR A 73 4.86 1.11 10.66
N GLU A 74 6.15 0.79 10.52
CA GLU A 74 7.17 1.06 11.54
C GLU A 74 7.28 2.57 11.83
N MET A 75 7.36 3.39 10.78
CA MET A 75 7.41 4.85 10.90
C MET A 75 6.16 5.40 11.61
N ALA A 76 4.96 4.97 11.21
CA ALA A 76 3.73 5.42 11.86
C ALA A 76 3.65 4.97 13.33
N THR A 77 4.11 3.76 13.66
CA THR A 77 4.14 3.31 15.05
C THR A 77 5.13 4.11 15.89
N SER A 78 6.30 4.47 15.34
CA SER A 78 7.26 5.34 16.01
C SER A 78 6.67 6.74 16.23
N GLU A 79 6.05 7.33 15.21
CA GLU A 79 5.42 8.65 15.32
C GLU A 79 4.32 8.66 16.40
N ILE A 80 3.47 7.63 16.44
CA ILE A 80 2.44 7.52 17.48
C ILE A 80 3.06 7.44 18.86
N LEU A 81 4.14 6.68 19.03
CA LEU A 81 4.83 6.52 20.32
C LEU A 81 5.42 7.85 20.78
N ASP A 82 6.09 8.59 19.89
CA ASP A 82 6.64 9.91 20.18
C ASP A 82 5.55 10.92 20.60
N ILE A 83 4.39 10.90 19.91
CA ILE A 83 3.26 11.78 20.26
C ILE A 83 2.67 11.39 21.62
N VAL A 84 2.49 10.09 21.88
CA VAL A 84 1.98 9.59 23.17
C VAL A 84 2.91 9.97 24.32
N ASP A 85 4.23 9.90 24.12
CA ASP A 85 5.22 10.33 25.12
C ASP A 85 5.12 11.83 25.38
N ALA A 86 4.98 12.65 24.34
CA ALA A 86 4.78 14.09 24.49
C ALA A 86 3.48 14.41 25.26
N MET A 87 2.36 13.76 24.91
CA MET A 87 1.08 13.89 25.62
C MET A 87 1.20 13.48 27.09
N SER A 88 1.93 12.40 27.39
CA SER A 88 2.17 11.93 28.76
C SER A 88 2.93 12.96 29.59
N MET A 89 3.94 13.60 28.99
CA MET A 89 4.69 14.68 29.63
C MET A 89 3.81 15.89 29.91
N ASP A 90 2.97 16.27 28.94
CA ASP A 90 2.05 17.41 29.06
C ASP A 90 0.92 17.16 30.07
N LEU A 91 0.36 15.96 30.11
CA LEU A 91 -0.57 15.53 31.15
C LEU A 91 0.07 15.57 32.55
N SER A 92 1.35 15.21 32.65
CA SER A 92 2.10 15.31 33.91
C SER A 92 2.28 16.76 34.35
N LYS A 93 2.54 17.70 33.41
CA LYS A 93 2.57 19.14 33.70
C LYS A 93 1.22 19.65 34.20
N ILE A 94 0.14 19.32 33.48
CA ILE A 94 -1.23 19.69 33.88
C ILE A 94 -1.53 19.20 35.30
N LYS A 95 -1.20 17.94 35.60
CA LYS A 95 -1.42 17.35 36.92
C LYS A 95 -0.68 18.12 38.03
N ASN A 96 0.57 18.49 37.77
CA ASN A 96 1.38 19.24 38.74
C ASN A 96 0.85 20.68 38.93
N GLU A 97 0.56 21.38 37.83
CA GLU A 97 -0.01 22.73 37.88
C GLU A 97 -1.37 22.77 38.60
N LEU A 98 -2.22 21.78 38.36
CA LEU A 98 -3.50 21.64 39.04
C LEU A 98 -3.34 21.31 40.54
N ALA A 99 -2.34 20.51 40.90
CA ALA A 99 -2.02 20.22 42.29
C ALA A 99 -1.51 21.47 43.02
N ASP A 100 -0.67 22.28 42.38
CA ASP A 100 -0.19 23.56 42.90
C ASP A 100 -1.35 24.54 43.08
N LEU A 101 -2.25 24.62 42.10
CA LEU A 101 -3.46 25.45 42.17
C LEU A 101 -4.34 25.04 43.36
N LYS A 102 -4.60 23.73 43.51
CA LYS A 102 -5.39 23.17 44.60
C LYS A 102 -4.77 23.46 45.97
N ASN A 103 -3.46 23.29 46.10
CA ASN A 103 -2.73 23.56 47.34
C ASN A 103 -2.74 25.06 47.67
N GLY A 104 -2.60 25.92 46.65
CA GLY A 104 -2.73 27.36 46.78
C GLY A 104 -4.10 27.77 47.36
N PHE A 105 -5.18 27.28 46.75
CA PHE A 105 -6.54 27.51 47.26
C PHE A 105 -6.77 26.96 48.67
N PHE A 106 -6.26 25.77 48.97
CA PHE A 106 -6.42 25.17 50.30
C PHE A 106 -5.71 26.01 51.38
N ASN A 107 -4.47 26.41 51.14
CA ASN A 107 -3.70 27.24 52.06
C ASN A 107 -4.36 28.61 52.25
N GLN A 108 -4.87 29.22 51.18
CA GLN A 108 -5.60 30.48 51.27
C GLN A 108 -6.90 30.34 52.06
N ARG A 109 -7.66 29.25 51.86
CA ARG A 109 -8.89 28.97 52.62
C ARG A 109 -8.63 28.76 54.10
N VAL A 110 -7.57 28.01 54.45
CA VAL A 110 -7.17 27.80 55.86
C VAL A 110 -6.72 29.11 56.51
N ALA A 111 -5.97 29.95 55.79
CA ALA A 111 -5.58 31.28 56.27
C ALA A 111 -6.82 32.15 56.54
N LEU A 112 -7.76 32.19 55.60
CA LEU A 112 -9.07 32.86 55.71
C LEU A 112 -9.87 32.41 56.93
N GLU A 113 -10.00 31.10 57.13
CA GLU A 113 -10.76 30.51 58.23
C GLU A 113 -10.10 30.82 59.59
N SER A 114 -8.76 30.73 59.66
CA SER A 114 -8.01 31.10 60.87
C SER A 114 -8.14 32.58 61.22
N TYR A 115 -8.11 33.46 60.21
CA TYR A 115 -8.26 34.91 60.38
C TYR A 115 -9.68 35.29 60.81
N GLY A 116 -10.71 34.70 60.19
CA GLY A 116 -12.11 34.90 60.59
C GLY A 116 -12.41 34.44 62.02
N ASN A 117 -11.77 33.36 62.47
CA ASN A 117 -11.90 32.87 63.85
C ASN A 117 -11.17 33.76 64.88
N GLN A 118 -10.09 34.44 64.50
CA GLN A 118 -9.31 35.32 65.39
C GLN A 118 -9.90 36.73 65.52
N HIS A 119 -10.69 37.18 64.55
CA HIS A 119 -11.26 38.53 64.53
C HIS A 119 -12.76 38.54 64.17
N PRO A 120 -13.66 38.18 65.09
CA PRO A 120 -15.11 38.09 64.82
C PRO A 120 -15.80 39.43 64.47
N ASN A 121 -15.11 40.57 64.60
CA ASN A 121 -15.68 41.92 64.39
C ASN A 121 -14.92 42.81 63.39
N LEU A 122 -13.97 42.29 62.60
CA LEU A 122 -13.24 43.11 61.62
C LEU A 122 -13.75 42.92 60.19
N ASN A 123 -14.79 43.68 59.90
CA ASN A 123 -15.05 44.17 58.56
C ASN A 123 -13.92 45.15 58.19
N GLY A 124 -12.86 44.71 57.50
CA GLY A 124 -11.98 45.67 56.80
C GLY A 124 -10.46 45.51 56.79
N GLN A 125 -9.85 44.34 57.05
CA GLN A 125 -8.43 44.15 56.69
C GLN A 125 -8.25 43.00 55.71
N PHE A 126 -8.51 43.34 54.44
CA PHE A 126 -8.43 42.49 53.26
C PHE A 126 -6.98 42.27 52.77
N GLU A 127 -6.01 43.05 53.25
CA GLU A 127 -4.62 43.01 52.80
C GLU A 127 -3.88 41.71 53.20
N ALA A 128 -4.19 41.11 54.35
CA ALA A 128 -3.62 39.81 54.76
C ALA A 128 -4.19 38.62 53.95
N LEU A 129 -5.27 38.87 53.21
CA LEU A 129 -6.08 37.90 52.47
C LEU A 129 -5.61 37.77 51.00
N GLN A 130 -4.91 38.81 50.53
CA GLN A 130 -4.40 38.98 49.17
C GLN A 130 -3.05 38.26 48.93
N SER A 131 -2.44 37.66 49.97
CA SER A 131 -1.15 36.96 49.86
C SER A 131 -1.27 35.48 49.42
N GLY A 132 -2.47 34.98 49.18
CA GLY A 132 -2.71 33.67 48.54
C GLY A 132 -3.12 33.90 47.09
N LEU A 133 -2.41 33.25 46.15
CA LEU A 133 -2.52 33.36 44.68
C LEU A 133 -3.26 34.62 44.19
N SER A 134 -2.50 35.59 43.67
CA SER A 134 -3.10 36.73 42.97
C SER A 134 -4.06 36.21 41.89
N ILE A 135 -5.20 36.88 41.71
CA ILE A 135 -6.16 36.55 40.63
C ILE A 135 -5.42 36.52 39.27
N ASP A 136 -4.41 37.37 39.07
CA ASP A 136 -3.55 37.37 37.88
C ASP A 136 -2.69 36.10 37.75
N GLU A 137 -2.17 35.55 38.86
CA GLU A 137 -1.40 34.30 38.85
C GLU A 137 -2.30 33.09 38.56
N LEU A 138 -3.54 33.14 39.04
CA LEU A 138 -4.56 32.14 38.75
C LEU A 138 -4.94 32.16 37.27
N GLU A 139 -5.22 33.35 36.73
CA GLU A 139 -5.56 33.54 35.32
C GLU A 139 -4.42 33.05 34.42
N THR A 140 -3.17 33.39 34.76
CA THR A 140 -1.99 32.93 34.01
C THR A 140 -1.85 31.40 34.02
N LYS A 141 -2.05 30.74 35.18
CA LYS A 141 -2.00 29.27 35.28
C LYS A 141 -3.17 28.58 34.58
N VAL A 142 -4.35 29.18 34.56
CA VAL A 142 -5.50 28.63 33.82
C VAL A 142 -5.26 28.74 32.31
N VAL A 143 -4.73 29.87 31.84
CA VAL A 143 -4.36 30.06 30.43
C VAL A 143 -3.27 29.07 29.99
N SER A 144 -2.25 28.81 30.82
CA SER A 144 -1.22 27.80 30.50
C SER A 144 -1.80 26.39 30.40
N LEU A 145 -2.69 26.01 31.33
CA LEU A 145 -3.38 24.72 31.29
C LEU A 145 -4.24 24.57 30.03
N GLU A 146 -5.00 25.60 29.65
CA GLU A 146 -5.79 25.59 28.41
C GLU A 146 -4.92 25.42 27.16
N GLU A 147 -3.75 26.04 27.12
CA GLU A 147 -2.80 25.90 26.01
C GLU A 147 -2.23 24.47 25.91
N ILE A 148 -1.88 23.86 27.05
CA ILE A 148 -1.42 22.46 27.08
C ILE A 148 -2.55 21.51 26.65
N VAL A 149 -3.79 21.76 27.06
CA VAL A 149 -4.95 20.96 26.62
C VAL A 149 -5.16 21.07 25.10
N LYS A 150 -5.07 22.28 24.54
CA LYS A 150 -5.12 22.47 23.06
C LYS A 150 -3.99 21.73 22.35
N LYS A 151 -2.79 21.71 22.94
CA LYS A 151 -1.67 20.94 22.39
C LYS A 151 -1.98 19.44 22.39
N ILE A 152 -2.51 18.90 23.48
CA ILE A 152 -2.93 17.48 23.59
C ILE A 152 -4.03 17.15 22.55
N GLU A 153 -4.97 18.06 22.31
CA GLU A 153 -5.98 17.92 21.26
C GLU A 153 -5.35 17.84 19.86
N GLY A 154 -4.38 18.72 19.57
CA GLY A 154 -3.59 18.68 18.34
C GLY A 154 -2.80 17.37 18.18
N ASP A 155 -2.17 16.91 19.26
CA ASP A 155 -1.42 15.65 19.31
C ASP A 155 -2.35 14.44 19.06
N SER A 156 -3.58 14.45 19.58
CA SER A 156 -4.61 13.43 19.29
C SER A 156 -5.02 13.42 17.81
N ASN A 157 -5.14 14.59 17.18
CA ASN A 157 -5.40 14.67 15.74
C ASN A 157 -4.23 14.12 14.91
N ASN A 158 -3.00 14.38 15.35
CA ASN A 158 -1.80 13.83 14.70
C ASN A 158 -1.73 12.30 14.82
N ILE A 159 -2.06 11.72 15.99
CA ILE A 159 -2.19 10.26 16.13
C ILE A 159 -3.23 9.72 15.15
N THR A 160 -4.37 10.39 15.02
CA THR A 160 -5.43 9.99 14.09
C THR A 160 -4.93 9.98 12.64
N LEU A 161 -4.15 10.98 12.24
CA LEU A 161 -3.51 11.02 10.92
C LEU A 161 -2.48 9.89 10.75
N SER A 162 -1.61 9.66 11.75
CA SER A 162 -0.62 8.58 11.69
C SER A 162 -1.28 7.19 11.66
N LEU A 163 -2.45 7.00 12.28
CA LEU A 163 -3.22 5.76 12.17
C LEU A 163 -3.81 5.51 10.77
N GLN A 164 -3.99 6.54 9.94
CA GLN A 164 -4.47 6.37 8.56
C GLN A 164 -3.49 5.56 7.69
N VAL A 165 -2.22 5.43 8.09
CA VAL A 165 -1.29 4.49 7.47
C VAL A 165 -1.84 3.05 7.47
N GLN A 166 -2.69 2.68 8.42
CA GLN A 166 -3.29 1.34 8.47
C GLN A 166 -4.23 1.05 7.28
N ASP A 167 -4.98 2.05 6.81
CA ASP A 167 -5.86 1.90 5.64
C ASP A 167 -5.04 1.77 4.35
N ILE A 168 -4.04 2.65 4.18
CA ILE A 168 -3.14 2.62 3.02
C ILE A 168 -2.34 1.31 2.97
N THR A 169 -1.82 0.86 4.11
CA THR A 169 -1.06 -0.40 4.18
C THR A 169 -1.94 -1.62 3.93
N SER A 170 -3.19 -1.60 4.38
CA SER A 170 -4.18 -2.63 4.05
C SER A 170 -4.46 -2.70 2.55
N GLN A 171 -4.63 -1.55 1.89
CA GLN A 171 -4.82 -1.46 0.44
C GLN A 171 -3.58 -1.95 -0.33
N GLN A 172 -2.38 -1.58 0.11
CA GLN A 172 -1.13 -2.04 -0.50
C GLN A 172 -0.92 -3.55 -0.30
N LEU A 173 -1.25 -4.12 0.86
CA LEU A 173 -1.20 -5.57 1.09
C LEU A 173 -2.23 -6.33 0.23
N ALA A 174 -3.42 -5.77 0.03
CA ALA A 174 -4.39 -6.35 -0.89
C ALA A 174 -3.86 -6.38 -2.34
N SER A 175 -3.16 -5.31 -2.78
CA SER A 175 -2.46 -5.26 -4.07
C SER A 175 -1.42 -6.36 -4.22
N VAL A 176 -0.55 -6.48 -3.22
CA VAL A 176 0.48 -7.51 -3.16
C VAL A 176 -0.14 -8.91 -3.24
N ASN A 177 -1.21 -9.15 -2.50
CA ASN A 177 -1.90 -10.43 -2.51
C ASN A 177 -2.45 -10.76 -3.91
N HIS A 178 -3.05 -9.77 -4.59
CA HIS A 178 -3.47 -9.93 -6.00
C HIS A 178 -2.30 -10.20 -6.95
N LEU A 179 -1.16 -9.53 -6.78
CA LEU A 179 0.05 -9.80 -7.57
C LEU A 179 0.54 -11.24 -7.37
N ILE A 180 0.59 -11.69 -6.11
CA ILE A 180 1.01 -13.06 -5.77
C ILE A 180 0.03 -14.09 -6.34
N GLN A 181 -1.28 -13.86 -6.21
CA GLN A 181 -2.31 -14.72 -6.79
C GLN A 181 -2.23 -14.79 -8.31
N SER A 182 -1.95 -13.66 -8.99
CA SER A 182 -1.74 -13.60 -10.44
C SER A 182 -0.55 -14.47 -10.85
N VAL A 183 0.58 -14.33 -10.15
CA VAL A 183 1.78 -15.15 -10.38
C VAL A 183 1.49 -16.64 -10.12
N GLN A 184 0.81 -16.96 -9.02
CA GLN A 184 0.44 -18.33 -8.68
C GLN A 184 -0.46 -18.95 -9.74
N LYS A 185 -1.54 -18.25 -10.16
CA LYS A 185 -2.47 -18.73 -11.20
C LYS A 185 -1.71 -19.03 -12.50
N ARG A 186 -0.76 -18.17 -12.87
CA ARG A 186 0.05 -18.32 -14.08
C ARG A 186 1.01 -19.49 -14.01
N LEU A 187 1.69 -19.68 -12.87
CA LEU A 187 2.56 -20.86 -12.64
C LEU A 187 1.75 -22.17 -12.59
N SER A 188 0.56 -22.16 -11.98
CA SER A 188 -0.35 -23.31 -11.98
C SER A 188 -0.86 -23.63 -13.39
N LYS A 189 -1.21 -22.61 -14.18
CA LYS A 189 -1.59 -22.78 -15.60
C LYS A 189 -0.42 -23.37 -16.39
N LEU A 190 0.77 -22.82 -16.25
CA LEU A 190 2.00 -23.34 -16.86
C LEU A 190 2.27 -24.81 -16.52
N MET A 191 2.11 -25.20 -15.25
CA MET A 191 2.34 -26.57 -14.81
C MET A 191 1.26 -27.54 -15.30
N ASN A 192 0.01 -27.08 -15.40
CA ASN A 192 -1.08 -27.85 -15.99
C ASN A 192 -0.90 -28.00 -17.51
N ASP A 193 -0.45 -26.96 -18.20
CA ASP A 193 -0.20 -27.00 -19.65
C ASP A 193 0.98 -27.91 -19.99
N LEU A 194 2.05 -27.91 -19.17
CA LEU A 194 3.19 -28.81 -19.34
C LEU A 194 2.87 -30.28 -18.99
N SER A 195 1.90 -30.52 -18.11
CA SER A 195 1.48 -31.88 -17.72
C SER A 195 0.40 -32.48 -18.61
N LYS A 196 -0.31 -31.66 -19.41
CA LYS A 196 -1.25 -32.15 -20.43
C LYS A 196 -0.47 -32.79 -21.59
N LYS A 197 -0.67 -34.09 -21.75
CA LYS A 197 -0.11 -34.91 -22.83
C LYS A 197 -1.03 -34.83 -24.06
N GLY A 198 -1.07 -33.70 -24.74
CA GLY A 198 -1.92 -33.48 -25.92
C GLY A 198 -1.64 -32.14 -26.61
N PRO A 199 -2.09 -31.93 -27.86
CA PRO A 199 -1.84 -30.69 -28.60
C PRO A 199 -2.46 -29.52 -27.82
N VAL A 200 -1.61 -28.56 -27.45
CA VAL A 200 -1.99 -27.38 -26.68
C VAL A 200 -2.72 -26.43 -27.62
N ASP A 201 -4.00 -26.17 -27.38
CA ASP A 201 -4.74 -25.12 -28.10
C ASP A 201 -4.30 -23.76 -27.55
N VAL A 202 -3.39 -23.12 -28.30
CA VAL A 202 -2.77 -21.84 -27.94
C VAL A 202 -3.81 -20.72 -27.86
N SER A 203 -4.99 -20.90 -28.47
CA SER A 203 -6.09 -19.94 -28.53
C SER A 203 -6.76 -19.67 -27.17
N GLU A 204 -6.72 -20.63 -26.24
CA GLU A 204 -7.26 -20.48 -24.87
C GLU A 204 -6.26 -19.81 -23.89
N LEU A 205 -5.03 -19.54 -24.33
CA LEU A 205 -4.00 -18.98 -23.47
C LEU A 205 -4.11 -17.45 -23.30
N GLU A 206 -4.72 -16.74 -24.25
CA GLU A 206 -4.68 -15.28 -24.35
C GLU A 206 -5.91 -14.54 -23.77
N GLN A 207 -7.03 -15.22 -23.45
CA GLN A 207 -8.33 -14.53 -23.31
C GLN A 207 -8.74 -14.04 -21.90
N GLU A 208 -7.98 -14.27 -20.82
CA GLU A 208 -8.51 -14.04 -19.45
C GLU A 208 -8.05 -12.79 -18.68
N ASP A 209 -7.11 -11.97 -19.17
CA ASP A 209 -6.45 -10.96 -18.30
C ASP A 209 -7.02 -9.53 -18.35
N GLU A 210 -7.97 -9.18 -19.24
CA GLU A 210 -8.38 -7.77 -19.41
C GLU A 210 -9.56 -7.29 -18.54
N ASN A 211 -10.39 -8.17 -17.96
CA ASN A 211 -11.70 -7.75 -17.44
C ASN A 211 -11.82 -7.45 -15.93
N THR A 212 -10.72 -7.34 -15.18
CA THR A 212 -10.81 -7.14 -13.71
C THR A 212 -10.09 -5.90 -13.18
N ARG A 213 -10.00 -4.84 -13.98
CA ARG A 213 -9.63 -3.51 -13.47
C ARG A 213 -10.85 -2.86 -12.82
N SER A 214 -11.10 -3.18 -11.55
CA SER A 214 -12.00 -2.40 -10.71
C SER A 214 -11.51 -0.94 -10.70
N ALA A 215 -12.33 -0.03 -11.21
CA ALA A 215 -11.99 1.37 -11.47
C ALA A 215 -11.64 2.21 -10.22
N THR A 216 -11.70 1.63 -9.03
CA THR A 216 -11.42 2.29 -7.74
C THR A 216 -10.02 1.99 -7.20
N PHE A 217 -9.25 1.13 -7.86
CA PHE A 217 -8.01 0.60 -7.32
C PHE A 217 -6.77 1.26 -7.96
N ASN A 218 -6.02 2.04 -7.18
CA ASN A 218 -4.72 2.58 -7.60
C ASN A 218 -3.57 1.72 -7.02
N PRO A 219 -2.95 0.83 -7.80
CA PRO A 219 -1.84 -0.03 -7.35
C PRO A 219 -0.54 0.73 -7.04
N ASP A 220 -0.45 2.02 -7.42
CA ASP A 220 0.69 2.90 -7.19
C ASP A 220 0.47 3.89 -6.04
N ALA A 221 -0.63 3.77 -5.29
CA ALA A 221 -0.86 4.60 -4.12
C ALA A 221 0.26 4.40 -3.10
N ARG A 222 1.02 5.46 -2.76
CA ARG A 222 2.07 5.48 -1.75
C ARG A 222 1.73 6.49 -0.66
N TYR A 223 1.95 6.12 0.59
CA TYR A 223 1.92 7.08 1.69
C TYR A 223 3.11 8.02 1.55
N GLU A 224 2.84 9.31 1.36
CA GLU A 224 3.87 10.32 1.15
C GLU A 224 3.44 11.58 1.90
N LYS A 225 4.10 11.85 3.04
CA LYS A 225 3.88 13.03 3.88
C LYS A 225 4.63 14.22 3.26
N SER A 226 4.19 14.65 2.08
CA SER A 226 4.67 15.91 1.47
C SER A 226 3.70 17.04 1.85
N PRO A 227 4.18 18.16 2.42
CA PRO A 227 3.36 19.33 2.68
C PRO A 227 2.76 19.92 1.39
N ASP A 228 3.38 19.67 0.22
CA ASP A 228 2.94 20.19 -1.08
C ASP A 228 1.56 19.65 -1.48
N LYS A 229 1.23 18.39 -1.13
CA LYS A 229 -0.09 17.81 -1.42
C LYS A 229 -1.19 18.39 -0.53
N GLN A 230 -0.85 18.74 0.71
CA GLN A 230 -1.75 19.44 1.63
C GLN A 230 -1.89 20.92 1.26
N GLU A 231 -0.82 21.59 0.84
CA GLU A 231 -0.87 22.97 0.32
C GLU A 231 -1.73 23.05 -0.94
N LEU A 232 -1.56 22.13 -1.89
CA LEU A 232 -2.33 22.10 -3.13
C LEU A 232 -3.81 21.75 -2.89
N ALA A 233 -4.10 20.86 -1.92
CA ALA A 233 -5.47 20.59 -1.48
C ALA A 233 -6.11 21.81 -0.78
N ASN A 234 -5.35 22.49 0.08
CA ASN A 234 -5.79 23.72 0.74
C ASN A 234 -5.97 24.87 -0.26
N GLU A 235 -5.11 24.96 -1.29
CA GLU A 235 -5.21 25.93 -2.37
C GLU A 235 -6.44 25.66 -3.24
N LEU A 236 -6.75 24.40 -3.57
CA LEU A 236 -7.99 23.98 -4.24
C LEU A 236 -9.24 24.27 -3.41
N PHE A 237 -9.17 24.04 -2.09
CA PHE A 237 -10.27 24.33 -1.17
C PHE A 237 -10.52 25.84 -1.05
N ASN A 238 -9.44 26.64 -1.09
CA ASN A 238 -9.50 28.10 -1.01
C ASN A 238 -9.83 28.78 -2.36
N THR A 239 -9.55 28.15 -3.51
CA THR A 239 -9.86 28.70 -4.85
C THR A 239 -11.31 28.48 -5.29
N GLY A 240 -12.14 27.81 -4.48
CA GLY A 240 -13.57 28.09 -4.47
C GLY A 240 -14.39 27.54 -5.65
N GLN A 241 -14.23 26.27 -6.01
CA GLN A 241 -15.37 25.53 -6.56
C GLN A 241 -16.16 24.90 -5.42
N LYS A 242 -17.05 25.69 -4.82
CA LYS A 242 -18.22 25.12 -4.12
C LYS A 242 -19.06 24.43 -5.20
N THR A 243 -18.79 23.16 -5.46
CA THR A 243 -19.67 22.31 -6.25
C THR A 243 -21.05 22.36 -5.59
N SER A 244 -22.05 22.76 -6.38
CA SER A 244 -23.43 22.84 -5.89
C SER A 244 -23.89 21.43 -5.52
N GLN A 245 -24.66 21.30 -4.44
CA GLN A 245 -25.29 20.04 -4.05
C GLN A 245 -26.10 19.43 -5.22
N ASP A 246 -26.63 20.26 -6.12
CA ASP A 246 -27.35 19.83 -7.33
C ASP A 246 -26.45 19.12 -8.37
N GLU A 247 -25.16 19.42 -8.41
CA GLU A 247 -24.20 18.73 -9.29
C GLU A 247 -23.75 17.40 -8.70
N ILE A 248 -23.63 17.33 -7.38
CA ILE A 248 -23.34 16.10 -6.62
C ILE A 248 -24.52 15.13 -6.79
N ASP A 249 -25.76 15.61 -6.61
CA ASP A 249 -26.95 14.77 -6.73
C ASP A 249 -27.16 14.23 -8.16
N LYS A 250 -26.70 14.95 -9.19
CA LYS A 250 -26.70 14.46 -10.59
C LYS A 250 -25.68 13.35 -10.86
N LEU A 251 -24.58 13.30 -10.12
CA LEU A 251 -23.57 12.25 -10.25
C LEU A 251 -24.01 10.92 -9.61
N PHE A 252 -24.88 10.98 -8.60
CA PHE A 252 -25.43 9.81 -7.90
C PHE A 252 -26.83 9.41 -8.39
N ALA A 253 -27.45 10.18 -9.28
CA ALA A 253 -28.67 9.82 -9.98
C ALA A 253 -28.36 8.92 -11.21
N LYS A 254 -27.90 7.70 -10.96
CA LYS A 254 -27.94 6.62 -11.95
C LYS A 254 -28.15 5.27 -11.30
#